data_AF-A0A392TAX4-F1
#
_entry.id   AF-A0A392TAX4-F1
#
_cell.length_a   1.000
_cell.length_b   1.000
_cell.length_c   1.000
_cell.angle_alpha   90.00
_cell.angle_beta   90.00
_cell.angle_gamma   90.00
#
_symmetry.space_group_name_H-M   'P 1'
#
loop_
_entity.id
_entity.type
_entity.pdbx_description
1 polymer ?
#
loop_
_entity_poly.entity_id
_entity_poly.type
_entity_poly.pdbx_seq_one_letter_code
_entity_poly.pdbx_strand_id
1 'polypeptide(L)'
;NRVHINCCAKTVVFPKPEEEPQLLNRKQVEESVKERAELFVVFASLKLESEVKVEELPVVCEFPDVFPKDVSDVPPEREVEFTIDLIPGTG
;
A
#
# COMPACT_ATOMS: atom_id res chain seq x y z
N ASN A 1 12.81 6.02 -31.16
CA ASN A 1 13.12 6.05 -29.71
C ASN A 1 12.05 5.31 -28.92
N ARG A 2 12.42 4.20 -28.27
CA ARG A 2 11.61 3.58 -27.21
C ARG A 2 12.13 4.04 -25.86
N VAL A 3 11.23 4.30 -24.92
CA VAL A 3 11.56 4.77 -23.57
C VAL A 3 10.77 3.91 -22.58
N HIS A 4 11.42 3.40 -21.53
CA HIS A 4 10.78 2.60 -20.49
C HIS A 4 10.59 3.44 -19.23
N ILE A 5 9.36 3.48 -18.73
CA ILE A 5 8.99 4.21 -17.51
C ILE A 5 8.68 3.18 -16.43
N ASN A 6 9.47 3.18 -15.35
CA ASN A 6 9.22 2.36 -14.17
C ASN A 6 8.55 3.23 -13.09
N CYS A 7 7.24 3.05 -12.92
CA CYS A 7 6.45 3.82 -11.95
C CYS A 7 6.80 3.52 -10.49
N CYS A 8 7.22 2.28 -10.18
CA CYS A 8 7.57 1.87 -8.83
C CYS A 8 8.87 2.56 -8.37
N ALA A 9 9.89 2.55 -9.22
CA ALA A 9 11.16 3.20 -8.93
C ALA A 9 11.19 4.69 -9.31
N LYS A 10 10.13 5.20 -9.96
CA LYS A 10 10.06 6.56 -10.54
C LYS A 10 11.22 6.86 -11.50
N THR A 11 11.62 5.89 -12.33
CA THR A 11 12.75 6.03 -13.25
C THR A 11 12.33 5.95 -14.72
N VAL A 12 13.14 6.57 -15.58
CA VAL A 12 12.99 6.56 -17.04
C VAL A 12 14.27 6.03 -17.66
N VAL A 13 14.17 5.00 -18.49
CA VAL A 13 15.30 4.29 -19.09
C VAL A 13 15.19 4.33 -20.62
N PHE A 14 16.29 4.66 -21.28
CA PHE A 14 16.44 4.61 -22.74
C PHE A 14 17.18 3.31 -23.11
N PRO A 15 16.48 2.26 -23.57
CA PRO A 15 17.09 0.97 -23.83
C PRO A 15 17.98 1.02 -25.07
N LYS A 16 19.09 0.30 -25.03
CA LYS A 16 19.88 0.04 -26.24
C LYS A 16 19.07 -0.91 -27.16
N PRO A 17 19.24 -0.83 -28.49
CA PRO A 17 18.44 -1.61 -29.44
C PRO A 17 18.58 -3.14 -29.29
N GLU A 18 19.59 -3.63 -28.57
CA GLU A 18 19.86 -5.04 -28.32
C GLU A 18 19.28 -5.54 -26.98
N GLU A 19 18.78 -4.64 -26.14
CA GLU A 19 18.19 -4.95 -24.83
C GLU A 19 16.66 -4.96 -24.94
N GLU A 20 16.08 -6.06 -25.43
CA GLU A 20 14.65 -6.30 -25.21
C GLU A 20 14.44 -6.68 -23.73
N PRO A 21 13.71 -5.88 -22.94
CA PRO A 21 13.41 -6.26 -21.57
C PRO A 21 12.50 -7.48 -21.60
N GLN A 22 12.78 -8.42 -20.71
CA GLN A 22 11.84 -9.49 -20.41
C GLN A 22 10.64 -8.88 -19.67
N LEU A 23 9.69 -8.35 -20.43
CA LEU A 23 8.43 -7.83 -19.92
C LEU A 23 7.54 -9.03 -19.60
N LEU A 24 7.08 -9.10 -18.36
CA LEU A 24 6.02 -10.04 -18.00
C LEU A 24 4.75 -9.62 -18.72
N ASN A 25 4.08 -10.57 -19.36
CA ASN A 25 2.76 -10.32 -19.89
C ASN A 25 1.74 -10.19 -18.74
N ARG A 26 0.57 -9.63 -19.05
CA ARG A 26 -0.50 -9.42 -18.06
C ARG A 26 -0.86 -10.68 -17.27
N LYS A 27 -0.92 -11.84 -17.91
CA LYS A 27 -1.27 -13.12 -17.25
C LYS A 27 -0.21 -13.51 -16.22
N GLN A 28 1.07 -13.37 -16.57
CA GLN A 28 2.18 -13.68 -15.67
C GLN A 28 2.25 -12.71 -14.48
N VAL A 29 1.90 -11.43 -14.69
CA VAL A 29 1.77 -10.45 -13.61
C VAL A 29 0.61 -10.82 -12.68
N GLU A 30 -0.57 -11.13 -13.24
CA GLU A 30 -1.76 -11.52 -12.47
C GLU A 30 -1.51 -12.80 -11.64
N GLU A 31 -0.85 -13.81 -12.22
CA GLU A 31 -0.45 -15.06 -11.52
C GLU A 31 0.51 -14.78 -10.36
N SER A 32 1.55 -13.96 -10.58
CA SER A 32 2.53 -13.61 -9.54
C SER A 32 1.90 -12.79 -8.40
N VAL A 33 0.94 -11.92 -8.72
CA VAL A 33 0.18 -11.16 -7.71
C VAL A 33 -0.73 -12.08 -6.92
N LYS A 34 -1.40 -13.03 -7.58
CA LYS A 34 -2.29 -14.00 -6.93
C LYS A 34 -1.52 -14.89 -5.94
N GLU A 35 -0.37 -15.43 -6.34
CA GLU A 35 0.47 -16.25 -5.46
C GLU A 35 0.93 -15.47 -4.22
N ARG A 36 1.35 -14.20 -4.40
CA ARG A 36 1.73 -13.33 -3.28
C ARG A 36 0.56 -13.02 -2.35
N ALA A 37 -0.63 -12.81 -2.89
CA ALA A 37 -1.84 -12.57 -2.09
C ALA A 37 -2.21 -13.82 -1.28
N GLU A 38 -2.14 -15.01 -1.88
CA GLU A 38 -2.37 -16.28 -1.19
C GLU A 38 -1.36 -16.49 -0.06
N LEU A 39 -0.06 -16.24 -0.31
CA LEU A 39 0.97 -16.30 0.72
C LEU A 39 0.72 -15.31 1.87
N PHE A 40 0.31 -14.08 1.56
CA PHE A 40 -0.02 -13.07 2.57
C PHE A 40 -1.22 -13.49 3.41
N VAL A 41 -2.26 -14.06 2.81
CA VAL A 41 -3.44 -14.56 3.52
C VAL A 41 -3.05 -15.70 4.45
N VAL A 42 -2.29 -16.69 3.98
CA VAL A 42 -1.81 -17.80 4.82
C VAL A 42 -0.97 -17.27 5.99
N PHE A 43 -0.04 -16.34 5.74
CA PHE A 43 0.78 -15.74 6.78
C PHE A 43 -0.02 -14.93 7.79
N ALA A 44 -1.02 -14.17 7.34
CA ALA A 44 -1.94 -13.43 8.20
C ALA A 44 -2.79 -14.38 9.05
N SER A 45 -3.28 -15.49 8.49
CA SER A 45 -4.02 -16.51 9.23
C SER A 45 -3.14 -17.21 10.27
N LEU A 46 -1.90 -17.58 9.93
CA LEU A 46 -0.95 -18.15 10.88
C LEU A 46 -0.60 -17.17 12.01
N LYS A 47 -0.48 -15.87 11.68
CA LYS A 47 -0.31 -14.81 12.66
C LYS A 47 -1.56 -14.53 13.48
N LEU A 48 -2.75 -14.82 12.98
CA LEU A 48 -4.00 -14.68 13.71
C LEU A 48 -4.20 -15.86 14.67
N GLU A 49 -3.75 -17.05 14.30
CA GLU A 49 -3.70 -18.24 15.17
C GLU A 49 -2.70 -18.07 16.32
N SER A 50 -1.58 -17.36 16.09
CA SER A 50 -0.79 -16.79 17.18
C SER A 50 -1.51 -15.56 17.72
N GLU A 51 -2.43 -15.71 18.66
CA GLU A 51 -3.16 -14.61 19.31
C GLU A 51 -2.17 -13.65 20.00
N VAL A 52 -1.49 -12.78 19.23
CA VAL A 52 -0.79 -11.62 19.76
C VAL A 52 -1.91 -10.67 20.12
N LYS A 53 -2.31 -10.75 21.38
CA LYS A 53 -3.22 -9.80 21.99
C LYS A 53 -2.69 -8.41 21.67
N VAL A 54 -3.53 -7.56 21.10
CA VAL A 54 -3.15 -6.19 20.73
C VAL A 54 -2.65 -5.45 21.97
N GLU A 55 -3.12 -5.86 23.14
CA GLU A 55 -2.69 -5.46 24.48
C GLU A 55 -1.22 -5.81 24.82
N GLU A 56 -0.55 -6.66 24.04
CA GLU A 56 0.86 -7.04 24.23
C GLU A 56 1.81 -6.26 23.30
N LEU A 57 1.29 -5.45 22.38
CA LEU A 57 2.10 -4.59 21.54
C LEU A 57 2.71 -3.47 22.41
N PRO A 58 4.03 -3.23 22.38
CA PRO A 58 4.67 -2.22 23.23
C PRO A 58 4.04 -0.83 23.12
N VAL A 59 3.65 -0.44 21.91
CA VAL A 59 2.96 0.82 21.64
C VAL A 59 1.57 0.92 22.29
N VAL A 60 0.86 -0.20 22.46
CA VAL A 60 -0.45 -0.21 23.13
C VAL A 60 -0.25 -0.15 24.65
N CYS A 61 0.75 -0.85 25.17
CA CYS A 61 1.14 -0.79 26.59
C CYS A 61 1.61 0.59 27.06
N GLU A 62 2.28 1.35 26.20
CA GLU A 62 2.78 2.70 26.50
C GLU A 62 1.64 3.74 26.53
N PHE A 63 0.51 3.46 25.86
CA PHE A 63 -0.61 4.40 25.72
C PHE A 63 -1.97 3.76 26.04
N PRO A 64 -2.17 3.23 27.26
CA PRO A 64 -3.40 2.51 27.63
C PRO A 64 -4.67 3.38 27.55
N ASP A 65 -4.54 4.70 27.70
CA ASP A 65 -5.66 5.66 27.65
C ASP A 65 -6.12 6.00 26.22
N VAL A 66 -5.28 5.74 25.21
CA VAL A 66 -5.57 6.01 23.78
C VAL A 66 -6.19 4.79 23.09
N PHE A 67 -6.00 3.59 23.66
CA PHE A 67 -6.51 2.32 23.16
C PHE A 67 -7.42 1.61 24.20
N PRO A 68 -8.52 2.23 24.66
CA PRO A 68 -9.45 1.58 25.57
C PRO A 68 -10.11 0.35 24.91
N LYS A 69 -10.37 -0.71 25.70
CA LYS A 69 -11.05 -1.94 25.22
C LYS A 69 -12.44 -1.69 24.63
N ASP A 70 -13.09 -0.63 25.12
CA ASP A 70 -14.36 -0.14 24.60
C ASP A 70 -14.08 1.06 23.70
N VAL A 71 -14.16 0.86 22.37
CA VAL A 71 -13.99 1.93 21.39
C VAL A 71 -15.31 2.72 21.28
N SER A 72 -15.60 3.57 22.27
CA SER A 72 -16.55 4.66 22.07
C SER A 72 -15.79 5.86 21.54
N ASP A 73 -15.84 6.04 20.23
CA ASP A 73 -16.13 7.32 19.59
C ASP A 73 -15.51 7.33 18.20
N VAL A 74 -16.39 7.29 17.20
CA VAL A 74 -16.08 7.88 15.91
C VAL A 74 -15.64 9.32 16.22
N PRO A 75 -14.47 9.78 15.73
CA PRO A 75 -14.10 11.18 15.93
C PRO A 75 -15.28 12.04 15.47
N PRO A 76 -15.68 13.09 16.22
CA PRO A 76 -16.81 13.94 15.85
C PRO A 76 -16.71 14.32 14.39
N GLU A 77 -17.84 14.38 13.67
CA GLU A 77 -17.85 14.75 12.26
C GLU A 77 -17.07 16.06 12.07
N ARG A 78 -15.87 15.96 11.46
CA ARG A 78 -15.01 17.11 11.18
C ARG A 78 -15.28 17.51 9.74
N GLU A 79 -16.00 18.59 9.53
CA GLU A 79 -16.08 19.22 8.22
C GLU A 79 -14.66 19.66 7.81
N VAL A 80 -14.11 19.06 6.75
CA VAL A 80 -12.85 19.48 6.16
C VAL A 80 -13.18 20.38 4.98
N GLU A 81 -13.10 21.69 5.18
CA GLU A 81 -13.16 22.64 4.07
C GLU A 81 -11.81 22.65 3.34
N PHE A 82 -11.78 22.09 2.13
CA PHE A 82 -10.62 22.20 1.25
C PHE A 82 -10.89 23.21 0.13
N THR A 83 -9.95 24.12 -0.08
CA THR A 83 -9.97 25.06 -1.19
C THR A 83 -9.12 24.50 -2.34
N ILE A 84 -9.66 24.50 -3.56
CA ILE A 84 -8.91 24.15 -4.77
C ILE A 84 -8.63 25.45 -5.52
N ASP A 85 -7.39 25.92 -5.46
CA ASP A 85 -6.95 27.06 -6.26
C ASP A 85 -6.70 26.62 -7.71
N LEU A 86 -7.49 27.16 -8.63
CA LEU A 86 -7.29 26.94 -10.07
C LEU A 86 -6.35 28.01 -10.62
N ILE A 87 -5.20 27.59 -11.15
CA ILE A 87 -4.35 28.48 -11.96
C ILE A 87 -4.77 28.36 -13.42
N PRO A 88 -5.23 29.46 -14.07
CA PRO A 88 -5.63 29.42 -15.46
C PRO A 88 -4.38 29.33 -16.35
N GLY A 89 -4.17 28.19 -17.03
CA GLY A 89 -3.13 28.12 -18.07
C GLY A 89 -2.47 26.77 -18.37
N THR A 90 -3.10 25.62 -18.11
CA THR A 90 -2.55 24.33 -18.57
C THR A 90 -3.53 23.67 -19.55
N GLY A 91 -3.52 24.17 -20.78
CA GLY A 91 -4.16 23.58 -21.96
C GLY A 91 -3.14 23.38 -23.07
#